data_AF-A0A699V4K9-F1
#
_entry.id   AF-A0A699V4K9-F1
#
_cell.length_a   1.000
_cell.length_b   1.000
_cell.length_c   1.000
_cell.angle_alpha   90.00
_cell.angle_beta   90.00
_cell.angle_gamma   90.00
#
_symmetry.space_group_name_H-M   'P 1'
#
loop_
_entity.id
_entity.type
_entity.pdbx_description
1 polymer ?
#
loop_
_entity_poly.entity_id
_entity_poly.type
_entity_poly.pdbx_seq_one_letter_code
_entity_poly.pdbx_strand_id
1 'polypeptide(L)'
;MMRADELYKFSDGTLKKVRDEIHHRVLDFYLGYNKEMSRRNWTAIDRKRLQLMVQLIDKQLRKRRIIWNLERLIGARELKMDYKLLTRTE
;
A
#
# COMPACT_ATOMS: atom_id res chain seq x y z
N MET A 1 -13.64 -3.23 -10.06
CA MET A 1 -13.18 -3.38 -8.66
C MET A 1 -11.70 -3.71 -8.74
N MET A 2 -10.84 -3.04 -7.96
CA MET A 2 -9.40 -3.31 -7.98
C MET A 2 -9.16 -4.76 -7.58
N ARG A 3 -8.41 -5.51 -8.39
CA ARG A 3 -8.10 -6.91 -8.14
C ARG A 3 -6.97 -7.01 -7.14
N ALA A 4 -7.20 -7.68 -6.01
CA ALA A 4 -6.20 -7.78 -4.94
C ALA A 4 -4.93 -8.51 -5.41
N ASP A 5 -5.11 -9.48 -6.32
CA ASP A 5 -4.06 -10.21 -7.02
C ASP A 5 -3.29 -9.36 -8.03
N GLU A 6 -3.69 -8.14 -8.36
CA GLU A 6 -2.90 -7.26 -9.23
C GLU A 6 -2.11 -6.22 -8.42
N LEU A 7 -2.50 -5.96 -7.16
CA LEU A 7 -1.86 -4.96 -6.31
C LEU A 7 -0.38 -5.28 -6.02
N TYR A 8 0.03 -6.55 -6.09
CA TYR A 8 1.42 -6.93 -5.87
C TYR A 8 2.37 -6.38 -6.94
N LYS A 9 1.87 -6.04 -8.14
CA LYS A 9 2.69 -5.53 -9.25
C LYS A 9 3.12 -4.08 -9.06
N PHE A 10 2.42 -3.33 -8.21
CA PHE A 10 2.70 -1.91 -7.98
C PHE A 10 3.69 -1.71 -6.84
N SER A 11 4.51 -0.67 -6.94
CA SER A 11 5.42 -0.26 -5.86
C SER A 11 4.66 0.36 -4.69
N ASP A 12 5.26 0.35 -3.50
CA ASP A 12 4.69 0.99 -2.31
C ASP A 12 4.45 2.50 -2.51
N GLY A 13 5.34 3.17 -3.25
CA GLY A 13 5.20 4.58 -3.59
C GLY A 13 3.97 4.84 -4.46
N THR A 14 3.75 4.00 -5.48
CA THR A 14 2.56 4.08 -6.34
C THR A 14 1.29 3.81 -5.55
N LEU A 15 1.28 2.75 -4.73
CA LEU A 15 0.11 2.39 -3.91
C LEU A 15 -0.28 3.50 -2.93
N LYS A 16 0.71 4.16 -2.28
CA LYS A 16 0.45 5.31 -1.41
C LYS A 16 -0.15 6.49 -2.18
N LYS A 17 0.42 6.86 -3.33
CA LYS A 17 -0.12 7.94 -4.17
C LYS A 17 -1.56 7.67 -4.59
N VAL A 18 -1.88 6.44 -5.00
CA VAL A 18 -3.25 6.05 -5.38
C VAL A 18 -4.20 6.15 -4.18
N ARG A 19 -3.78 5.69 -2.99
CA ARG A 19 -4.57 5.80 -1.76
C ARG A 19 -4.86 7.27 -1.42
N ASP A 20 -3.87 8.14 -1.50
CA ASP A 20 -3.99 9.56 -1.16
C ASP A 20 -4.88 10.29 -2.17
N GLU A 21 -4.77 9.97 -3.46
CA GLU A 21 -5.63 10.48 -4.53
C GLU A 21 -7.10 10.07 -4.32
N ILE A 22 -7.34 8.81 -3.94
CA ILE A 22 -8.69 8.33 -3.61
C ILE A 22 -9.24 9.11 -2.42
N HIS A 23 -8.46 9.30 -1.36
CA HIS A 23 -8.89 10.10 -0.20
C HIS A 23 -9.25 11.53 -0.60
N HIS A 24 -8.42 12.17 -1.43
CA HIS A 24 -8.68 13.53 -1.91
C HIS A 24 -9.96 13.60 -2.75
N ARG A 25 -10.17 12.66 -3.70
CA ARG A 25 -11.36 12.64 -4.55
C ARG A 25 -12.66 12.31 -3.82
N VAL A 26 -12.60 11.51 -2.75
CA VAL A 26 -13.76 11.27 -1.88
C VAL A 26 -14.18 12.58 -1.19
N LEU A 27 -13.21 13.41 -0.79
CA LEU A 27 -13.46 14.71 -0.17
C LEU A 27 -13.99 15.75 -1.18
N ASP A 28 -13.64 15.63 -2.46
CA ASP A 28 -14.04 16.59 -3.51
C ASP A 28 -15.45 16.35 -4.09
N PHE A 29 -16.23 15.44 -3.49
CA PHE A 29 -17.66 15.15 -3.71
C PHE A 29 -18.17 14.79 -5.12
N TYR A 30 -17.39 14.99 -6.20
CA TYR A 30 -17.83 14.81 -7.58
C TYR A 30 -17.02 13.75 -8.35
N LEU A 31 -17.71 12.88 -9.09
CA LEU A 31 -17.12 12.11 -10.19
C LEU A 31 -17.08 12.98 -11.45
N GLY A 32 -15.93 13.04 -12.12
CA GLY A 32 -15.78 13.65 -13.44
C GLY A 32 -14.54 13.09 -14.12
N TYR A 33 -14.59 11.82 -14.57
CA TYR A 33 -13.41 11.14 -15.10
C TYR A 33 -13.13 11.45 -16.58
N ASN A 34 -14.12 11.90 -17.34
CA ASN A 34 -14.04 12.15 -18.79
C ASN A 34 -15.22 13.00 -19.28
N LYS A 35 -15.09 13.63 -20.46
CA LYS A 35 -16.06 14.59 -21.06
C LYS A 35 -17.48 14.02 -21.24
N GLU A 36 -17.60 12.71 -21.36
CA GLU A 36 -18.87 11.99 -21.53
C GLU A 36 -19.57 11.66 -20.21
N MET A 37 -18.86 11.72 -19.08
CA MET A 37 -19.41 11.37 -17.78
C MET A 37 -19.83 12.64 -17.04
N SER A 38 -21.14 12.90 -16.99
CA SER A 38 -21.71 14.07 -16.30
C SER A 38 -21.21 14.15 -14.86
N ARG A 39 -20.76 15.35 -14.47
CA ARG A 39 -20.27 15.63 -13.13
C ARG A 39 -21.40 15.33 -12.12
N ARG A 40 -21.31 14.20 -11.42
CA ARG A 40 -22.35 13.75 -10.48
C ARG A 40 -21.76 13.49 -9.11
N ASN A 41 -22.58 13.68 -8.07
CA ASN A 41 -22.19 13.39 -6.70
C ASN A 41 -21.87 11.90 -6.52
N TRP A 42 -20.89 11.59 -5.68
CA TRP A 42 -20.60 10.20 -5.28
C TRP A 42 -21.84 9.53 -4.65
N THR A 43 -22.27 8.40 -5.20
CA THR A 43 -23.31 7.59 -4.57
C THR A 43 -22.77 6.85 -3.35
N ALA A 44 -23.65 6.37 -2.46
CA ALA A 44 -23.24 5.56 -1.31
C ALA A 44 -22.47 4.29 -1.74
N ILE A 45 -22.85 3.70 -2.88
CA ILE A 45 -22.17 2.53 -3.46
C ILE A 45 -20.75 2.88 -3.89
N ASP A 46 -20.57 4.02 -4.55
CA ASP A 46 -19.26 4.44 -5.02
C ASP A 46 -18.31 4.75 -3.85
N ARG A 47 -18.81 5.41 -2.79
CA ARG A 47 -18.05 5.63 -1.55
C ARG A 47 -17.63 4.31 -0.90
N LYS A 48 -18.55 3.34 -0.81
CA LYS A 48 -18.25 2.01 -0.28
C LYS A 48 -17.19 1.29 -1.11
N ARG A 49 -17.23 1.42 -2.45
CA ARG A 49 -16.20 0.85 -3.34
C ARG A 49 -14.83 1.50 -3.12
N LEU A 50 -14.76 2.82 -3.00
CA LEU A 50 -13.50 3.52 -2.74
C LEU A 50 -12.90 3.17 -1.37
N GLN A 51 -13.74 3.07 -0.34
CA GLN A 51 -13.31 2.60 0.99
C GLN A 51 -12.72 1.19 0.92
N LEU A 52 -13.35 0.27 0.16
CA LEU A 52 -12.80 -1.06 -0.05
C LEU A 52 -11.45 -1.03 -0.79
N MET A 53 -11.28 -0.15 -1.78
CA MET A 53 -9.99 -0.01 -2.48
C MET A 53 -8.89 0.47 -1.54
N VAL A 54 -9.15 1.47 -0.70
CA VAL A 54 -8.21 1.96 0.32
C VAL A 54 -7.83 0.83 1.28
N GLN A 55 -8.81 0.08 1.79
CA GLN A 55 -8.57 -1.04 2.69
C GLN A 55 -7.69 -2.13 2.05
N LEU A 56 -7.89 -2.44 0.77
CA LEU A 56 -7.07 -3.40 0.05
C LEU A 56 -5.62 -2.92 -0.09
N ILE A 57 -5.42 -1.63 -0.40
CA ILE A 57 -4.09 -1.02 -0.50
C ILE A 57 -3.38 -1.05 0.87
N ASP A 58 -4.05 -0.63 1.94
CA ASP A 58 -3.47 -0.61 3.28
C ASP A 58 -3.09 -2.03 3.75
N LYS A 59 -3.93 -3.04 3.45
CA LYS A 59 -3.63 -4.44 3.75
C LYS A 59 -2.36 -4.91 3.03
N GLN A 60 -2.21 -4.54 1.76
CA GLN A 60 -1.03 -4.90 0.96
C GLN A 60 0.24 -4.23 1.50
N LEU A 61 0.17 -2.92 1.79
CA LEU A 61 1.30 -2.18 2.37
C LEU A 61 1.70 -2.73 3.74
N ARG A 62 0.73 -3.10 4.58
CA ARG A 62 0.99 -3.71 5.89
C ARG A 62 1.70 -5.06 5.75
N LYS A 63 1.25 -5.91 4.81
CA LYS A 63 1.89 -7.21 4.54
C LYS A 63 3.36 -7.02 4.14
N ARG A 64 3.64 -6.08 3.22
CA ARG A 64 5.01 -5.78 2.78
C ARG A 64 5.88 -5.23 3.91
N ARG A 65 5.34 -4.33 4.73
CA ARG A 65 6.04 -3.80 5.91
C ARG A 65 6.41 -4.90 6.91
N ILE A 66 5.54 -5.88 7.12
CA ILE A 66 5.84 -7.02 8.01
C ILE A 66 6.99 -7.84 7.44
N ILE A 67 6.96 -8.19 6.15
CA ILE A 67 8.04 -8.96 5.49
C ILE A 67 9.37 -8.21 5.60
N TRP A 68 9.40 -6.92 5.25
CA TRP A 68 10.62 -6.12 5.32
C TRP A 68 11.19 -6.03 6.75
N ASN A 69 10.33 -5.91 7.76
CA ASN A 69 10.77 -5.91 9.15
C ASN A 69 11.35 -7.28 9.58
N LEU A 70 10.79 -8.38 9.09
CA LEU A 70 11.30 -9.73 9.35
C LEU A 70 12.65 -9.95 8.67
N GLU A 71 12.79 -9.57 7.40
CA GLU A 71 14.06 -9.63 6.66
C GLU A 71 15.15 -8.82 7.38
N ARG A 72 14.83 -7.60 7.82
CA ARG A 72 15.76 -6.75 8.58
C ARG A 72 16.17 -7.39 9.92
N LEU A 73 15.24 -8.05 10.61
CA LEU A 73 15.54 -8.74 11.87
C LEU A 73 16.47 -9.94 11.65
N ILE A 74 16.25 -10.71 10.58
CA ILE A 74 17.10 -11.85 10.22
C ILE A 74 18.50 -11.37 9.81
N GLY A 75 18.59 -10.39 8.90
CA GLY A 75 19.89 -9.84 8.48
C GLY A 75 20.69 -9.21 9.63
N ALA A 76 20.01 -8.53 10.58
CA ALA A 76 20.67 -8.01 11.78
C ALA A 76 21.21 -9.12 12.70
N ARG A 77 20.57 -10.30 12.72
CA ARG A 77 21.07 -11.47 13.46
C ARG A 77 22.30 -12.07 12.79
N GLU A 78 22.30 -12.20 11.46
CA GLU A 78 23.47 -12.66 10.70
C GLU A 78 24.69 -11.79 10.97
N LEU A 79 24.56 -10.46 10.80
CA LEU A 79 25.64 -9.50 11.09
C LEU A 79 26.16 -9.62 12.54
N LYS A 80 25.25 -9.83 13.52
CA LYS A 80 25.62 -9.99 14.92
C LYS A 80 26.37 -11.30 15.19
N MET A 81 26.03 -12.38 14.49
CA MET A 81 26.74 -13.66 14.59
C MET A 81 28.13 -13.56 13.95
N ASP A 82 28.23 -12.96 12.77
CA ASP A 82 29.51 -12.76 12.07
C ASP A 82 30.48 -11.94 12.93
N TYR A 83 30.00 -10.85 13.53
CA TYR A 83 30.79 -10.05 14.47
C TYR A 83 31.30 -10.88 15.67
N LYS A 84 30.43 -11.71 16.28
CA LYS A 84 30.82 -12.60 17.39
C LYS A 84 31.86 -13.64 16.99
N LEU A 85 31.79 -14.15 15.76
CA LEU A 85 32.78 -15.09 15.24
C LEU A 85 34.13 -14.42 15.03
N LEU A 86 34.16 -13.20 14.46
CA LEU A 86 35.38 -12.40 14.28
C LEU A 86 36.09 -12.11 15.61
N THR A 87 35.35 -11.74 16.66
CA THR A 87 35.92 -11.45 17.99
C THR A 87 36.43 -12.69 18.75
N ARG A 88 36.24 -13.90 18.21
CA ARG A 88 36.68 -15.16 18.85
C ARG A 88 37.96 -15.72 18.22
N THR A 89 38.37 -15.15 17.09
CA THR A 89 39.61 -15.49 16.37
C THR A 89 40.76 -14.52 16.67
N GLU A 90 40.51 -13.47 17.45
CA GLU A 90 41.51 -12.62 18.11
C GLU A 90 41.78 -13.11 19.54
#